data_AF-A0A6G0PWI8-F1
#
_entry.id   AF-A0A6G0PWI8-F1
#
_cell.length_a   1.000
_cell.length_b   1.000
_cell.length_c   1.000
_cell.angle_alpha   90.00
_cell.angle_beta   90.00
_cell.angle_gamma   90.00
#
_symmetry.space_group_name_H-M   'P 1'
#
loop_
_entity.id
_entity.type
_entity.pdbx_description
1 polymer ?
#
loop_
_entity_poly.entity_id
_entity_poly.type
_entity_poly.pdbx_seq_one_letter_code
_entity_poly.pdbx_strand_id
1 'polypeptide(L)'
;MGPVLSIQDTKHFGANFQPDAGRIHVLVVVPEDAVGPANETSMTYKMIKEIHERTVLTQRKKYVHSQVGSTEFMELLDAFNIRMNPVRTVEGKFDQVKGFRWNTKLSKEKQKDEYCAYRERNIGELLQEQRLCVFDVENTEDILRVVPKGSNIELCGRTNLLMLSDIVIESDDYAYDLPEVKMLIEVKQKVEKQSVYHTMSELIALDFLAEGPVAALLTDCNRDWRFFWVAGKENDTTRVNRVHITSPGKAFELIRGLLNPTDSTEATIPVLQGPLKHQKLSQVMRPMTHGISEACESGGVRECIERYNDIASILGPDVDMARELFGSYLDTLGDMLHSLYIINKAGGLIYQQDLSPAAPKLSSNDHLRLGSTFHSMHAITALAAPTASGGIDSLETGSFRLQCLQTPTGIKFFITAALGTPDLDVALQTVYELYVDYVLKNPFYELEMPIRCSLFNTGLKSFVDKFNLESSRRRPQTSSGTDVFY
;
A
#
# COMPACT_ATOMS: atom_id res chain seq x y z
N MET A 1 24.31 -10.83 1.19
CA MET A 1 23.75 -12.19 1.32
C MET A 1 23.36 -12.38 2.76
N GLY A 2 22.07 -12.18 3.08
CA GLY A 2 21.54 -12.45 4.41
C GLY A 2 21.40 -13.97 4.63
N PRO A 3 21.36 -14.43 5.89
CA PRO A 3 21.31 -15.85 6.19
C PRO A 3 20.05 -16.44 5.58
N VAL A 4 20.21 -17.49 4.78
CA VAL A 4 19.14 -18.41 4.43
C VAL A 4 18.54 -18.87 5.77
N LEU A 5 17.31 -18.44 6.07
CA LEU A 5 16.49 -19.03 7.13
C LEU A 5 16.16 -20.46 6.71
N SER A 6 17.13 -21.37 6.82
CA SER A 6 16.94 -22.77 6.49
C SER A 6 16.00 -23.36 7.55
N ILE A 7 14.76 -23.63 7.16
CA ILE A 7 13.84 -24.43 7.97
C ILE A 7 14.40 -25.85 8.00
N GLN A 8 15.10 -26.23 9.08
CA GLN A 8 15.44 -27.62 9.36
C GLN A 8 14.33 -28.24 10.20
N ASP A 9 13.21 -28.55 9.56
CA ASP A 9 12.10 -29.30 10.18
C ASP A 9 11.92 -30.63 9.46
N THR A 10 12.62 -31.65 9.94
CA THR A 10 12.58 -33.02 9.40
C THR A 10 11.24 -33.70 9.61
N LYS A 11 10.41 -33.21 10.55
CA LYS A 11 9.08 -33.77 10.83
C LYS A 11 8.09 -33.40 9.74
N HIS A 12 8.12 -32.16 9.25
CA HIS A 12 7.15 -31.66 8.27
C HIS A 12 7.65 -31.66 6.83
N PHE A 13 8.96 -31.48 6.60
CA PHE A 13 9.51 -31.49 5.23
C PHE A 13 10.25 -32.80 4.87
N GLY A 14 10.52 -33.66 5.86
CA GLY A 14 11.31 -34.89 5.69
C GLY A 14 12.83 -34.64 5.76
N ALA A 15 13.59 -35.69 6.07
CA ALA A 15 15.03 -35.60 6.36
C ALA A 15 15.91 -35.13 5.17
N ASN A 16 15.39 -35.21 3.94
CA ASN A 16 16.13 -34.92 2.71
C ASN A 16 15.56 -33.72 1.94
N PHE A 17 14.76 -32.87 2.57
CA PHE A 17 14.16 -31.71 1.90
C PHE A 17 15.23 -30.73 1.43
N GLN A 18 15.24 -30.46 0.13
CA GLN A 18 15.98 -29.35 -0.46
C GLN A 18 14.99 -28.45 -1.21
N PRO A 19 14.94 -27.14 -0.92
CA PRO A 19 14.05 -26.24 -1.64
C PRO A 19 14.47 -26.15 -3.11
N ASP A 20 13.50 -26.29 -4.02
CA ASP A 20 13.73 -26.12 -5.45
C ASP A 20 14.17 -24.67 -5.76
N ALA A 21 15.05 -24.50 -6.74
CA ALA A 21 15.49 -23.17 -7.16
C ALA A 21 14.29 -22.34 -7.64
N GLY A 22 14.07 -21.16 -7.02
CA GLY A 22 12.98 -20.25 -7.36
C GLY A 22 11.67 -20.48 -6.60
N ARG A 23 11.61 -21.46 -5.68
CA ARG A 23 10.45 -21.68 -4.80
C ARG A 23 10.74 -21.26 -3.37
N ILE A 24 9.77 -20.59 -2.75
CA ILE A 24 9.82 -20.18 -1.35
C ILE A 24 8.91 -21.09 -0.54
N HIS A 25 9.46 -21.75 0.47
CA HIS A 25 8.71 -22.63 1.36
C HIS A 25 8.54 -21.95 2.72
N VAL A 26 7.30 -21.90 3.21
CA VAL A 26 6.94 -21.28 4.48
C VAL A 26 6.26 -22.32 5.36
N LEU A 27 6.80 -22.56 6.56
CA LEU A 27 6.15 -23.39 7.57
C LEU A 27 5.33 -22.50 8.50
N VAL A 28 4.02 -22.75 8.54
CA VAL A 28 3.12 -22.07 9.47
C VAL A 28 2.77 -23.04 10.59
N VAL A 29 3.28 -22.79 11.79
CA VAL A 29 2.96 -23.58 12.99
C VAL A 29 1.81 -22.92 13.72
N VAL A 30 0.67 -23.61 13.76
CA VAL A 30 -0.49 -23.19 14.57
C VAL A 30 -0.39 -23.89 15.93
N PRO A 31 -0.46 -23.18 17.08
CA PRO A 31 -0.39 -23.79 18.40
C PRO A 31 -1.51 -24.83 18.61
N GLU A 32 -1.19 -25.99 19.22
CA GLU A 32 -2.14 -27.11 19.41
C GLU A 32 -3.42 -26.72 20.18
N ASP A 33 -3.37 -25.69 21.03
CA ASP A 33 -4.53 -25.15 21.76
C ASP A 33 -5.53 -24.37 20.87
N ALA A 34 -5.26 -24.23 19.57
CA ALA A 34 -6.12 -23.53 18.61
C ALA A 34 -7.33 -24.36 18.14
N VAL A 35 -7.39 -25.66 18.45
CA VAL A 35 -8.45 -26.58 17.97
C VAL A 35 -9.43 -26.99 19.09
N GLY A 36 -9.38 -26.33 20.25
CA GLY A 36 -10.36 -26.51 21.33
C GLY A 36 -11.57 -25.55 21.21
N PRO A 37 -12.74 -25.88 21.80
CA PRO A 37 -13.89 -24.97 21.78
C PRO A 37 -13.51 -23.65 22.42
N ALA A 38 -13.57 -22.58 21.63
CA ALA A 38 -13.17 -21.24 22.04
C ALA A 38 -14.10 -20.71 23.14
N ASN A 39 -13.67 -20.81 24.40
CA ASN A 39 -14.26 -20.04 25.48
C ASN A 39 -13.60 -18.65 25.48
N GLU A 40 -14.41 -17.57 25.54
CA GLU A 40 -13.96 -16.16 25.49
C GLU A 40 -12.92 -15.79 26.57
N THR A 41 -12.74 -16.63 27.59
CA THR A 41 -11.75 -16.50 28.66
C THR A 41 -10.37 -17.08 28.34
N SER A 42 -10.22 -17.79 27.21
CA SER A 42 -8.94 -18.35 26.79
C SER A 42 -7.91 -17.25 26.52
N MET A 43 -6.70 -17.40 27.08
CA MET A 43 -5.55 -16.53 26.81
C MET A 43 -5.26 -16.44 25.30
N THR A 44 -5.58 -17.49 24.55
CA THR A 44 -5.44 -17.57 23.10
C THR A 44 -6.44 -16.67 22.37
N TYR A 45 -7.70 -16.61 22.82
CA TYR A 45 -8.70 -15.67 22.25
C TYR A 45 -8.31 -14.22 22.54
N LYS A 46 -7.76 -13.94 23.73
CA LYS A 46 -7.22 -12.62 24.05
C LYS A 46 -6.00 -12.27 23.20
N MET A 47 -5.10 -13.21 22.94
CA MET A 47 -3.90 -12.97 22.14
C MET A 47 -4.24 -12.80 20.65
N ILE A 48 -5.16 -13.60 20.11
CA ILE A 48 -5.70 -13.43 18.76
C ILE A 48 -6.47 -12.12 18.65
N LYS A 49 -7.28 -11.75 19.66
CA LYS A 49 -7.98 -10.46 19.71
C LYS A 49 -7.00 -9.29 19.81
N GLU A 50 -5.93 -9.39 20.59
CA GLU A 50 -4.93 -8.33 20.73
C GLU A 50 -4.06 -8.20 19.46
N ILE A 51 -3.72 -9.31 18.80
CA ILE A 51 -3.06 -9.32 17.48
C ILE A 51 -4.01 -8.77 16.41
N HIS A 52 -5.30 -9.13 16.45
CA HIS A 52 -6.34 -8.59 15.57
C HIS A 52 -6.54 -7.08 15.84
N GLU A 53 -6.58 -6.63 17.09
CA GLU A 53 -6.64 -5.19 17.42
C GLU A 53 -5.37 -4.45 16.95
N ARG A 54 -4.19 -5.04 17.04
CA ARG A 54 -2.94 -4.42 16.53
C ARG A 54 -2.82 -4.45 15.00
N THR A 55 -3.42 -5.43 14.32
CA THR A 55 -3.22 -5.71 12.88
C THR A 55 -4.42 -5.31 12.01
N VAL A 56 -5.64 -5.44 12.52
CA VAL A 56 -6.94 -5.11 11.87
C VAL A 56 -7.41 -3.71 12.23
N LEU A 57 -7.26 -3.27 13.48
CA LEU A 57 -7.55 -1.89 13.85
C LEU A 57 -6.37 -0.95 13.62
N THR A 58 -5.41 -1.24 12.71
CA THR A 58 -4.25 -0.34 12.49
C THR A 58 -4.74 1.10 12.40
N GLN A 59 -4.63 1.81 13.52
CA GLN A 59 -4.77 3.24 13.56
C GLN A 59 -3.60 3.64 12.69
N ARG A 60 -3.90 4.14 11.49
CA ARG A 60 -2.89 4.67 10.56
C ARG A 60 -1.92 5.45 11.41
N LYS A 61 -0.61 5.23 11.21
CA LYS A 61 0.36 5.93 12.04
C LYS A 61 0.19 7.42 11.78
N LYS A 62 -0.43 8.10 12.76
CA LYS A 62 -0.90 9.47 12.63
C LYS A 62 0.24 10.40 13.02
N TYR A 63 0.73 11.16 12.07
CA TYR A 63 1.71 12.21 12.30
C TYR A 63 0.98 13.54 12.33
N VAL A 64 0.85 14.12 13.52
CA VAL A 64 0.34 15.48 13.68
C VAL A 64 1.52 16.43 13.50
N HIS A 65 1.47 17.34 12.51
CA HIS A 65 2.59 18.20 12.12
C HIS A 65 3.27 18.92 13.31
N SER A 66 2.48 19.42 14.26
CA SER A 66 2.95 20.12 15.46
C SER A 66 3.63 19.24 16.51
N GLN A 67 3.53 17.92 16.37
CA GLN A 67 4.07 16.90 17.29
C GLN A 67 5.26 16.14 16.69
N VAL A 68 5.65 16.42 15.45
CA VAL A 68 6.74 15.71 14.78
C VAL A 68 8.09 16.07 15.41
N GLY A 69 8.64 15.15 16.19
CA GLY A 69 9.98 15.22 16.77
C GLY A 69 11.06 14.71 15.82
N SER A 70 12.29 14.58 16.33
CA SER A 70 13.42 14.11 15.50
C SER A 70 13.29 12.66 15.06
N THR A 71 12.70 11.80 15.91
CA THR A 71 12.56 10.37 15.63
C THR A 71 11.49 10.16 14.58
N GLU A 72 10.31 10.75 14.78
CA GLU A 72 9.17 10.72 13.87
C GLU A 72 9.55 11.31 12.51
N PHE A 73 10.35 12.37 12.52
CA PHE A 73 10.86 12.97 11.29
C PHE A 73 11.75 12.01 10.49
N MET A 74 12.68 11.31 11.14
CA MET A 74 13.55 10.35 10.44
C MET A 74 12.75 9.15 9.90
N GLU A 75 11.80 8.64 10.69
CA GLU A 75 10.89 7.58 10.24
C GLU A 75 10.03 8.01 9.05
N LEU A 76 9.55 9.26 9.04
CA LEU A 76 8.78 9.82 7.93
C LEU A 76 9.63 9.91 6.66
N LEU A 77 10.88 10.38 6.76
CA LEU A 77 11.79 10.44 5.61
C LEU A 77 12.11 9.04 5.08
N ASP A 78 12.35 8.07 5.95
CA ASP A 78 12.64 6.68 5.57
C ASP A 78 11.45 6.02 4.89
N ALA A 79 10.25 6.17 5.46
CA ALA A 79 9.00 5.63 4.90
C ALA A 79 8.72 6.12 3.47
N PHE A 80 9.15 7.33 3.14
CA PHE A 80 9.00 7.94 1.83
C PHE A 80 10.29 7.90 0.98
N ASN A 81 11.35 7.23 1.45
CA ASN A 81 12.67 7.19 0.84
C ASN A 81 13.17 8.58 0.40
N ILE A 82 13.07 9.56 1.30
CA ILE A 82 13.45 10.96 1.09
C ILE A 82 14.84 11.22 1.66
N ARG A 83 15.70 11.85 0.86
CA ARG A 83 17.00 12.37 1.28
C ARG A 83 17.06 13.88 1.11
N MET A 84 17.48 14.56 2.17
CA MET A 84 17.74 15.99 2.16
C MET A 84 19.05 16.31 1.42
N ASN A 85 19.00 17.27 0.49
CA ASN A 85 20.15 17.73 -0.28
C ASN A 85 20.40 19.24 -0.03
N PRO A 86 21.51 19.63 0.60
CA PRO A 86 21.83 21.04 0.81
C PRO A 86 22.27 21.70 -0.50
N VAL A 87 21.64 22.82 -0.85
CA VAL A 87 21.98 23.65 -2.03
C VAL A 87 22.74 24.90 -1.58
N ARG A 88 23.79 25.26 -2.32
CA ARG A 88 24.61 26.46 -2.05
C ARG A 88 24.01 27.68 -2.71
N THR A 89 24.20 28.84 -2.09
CA THR A 89 23.82 30.14 -2.66
C THR A 89 25.01 30.80 -3.35
N VAL A 90 24.73 31.63 -4.36
CA VAL A 90 25.74 32.42 -5.07
C VAL A 90 25.92 33.78 -4.38
N GLU A 91 27.14 34.31 -4.41
CA GLU A 91 27.40 35.69 -4.02
C GLU A 91 27.07 36.65 -5.16
N GLY A 92 26.25 37.66 -4.88
CA GLY A 92 25.76 38.60 -5.88
C GLY A 92 25.21 39.86 -5.22
N LYS A 93 25.06 40.93 -6.01
CA LYS A 93 24.38 42.15 -5.58
C LYS A 93 22.88 41.95 -5.78
N PHE A 94 22.16 41.91 -4.68
CA PHE A 94 20.70 41.82 -4.64
C PHE A 94 20.15 43.05 -3.93
N ASP A 95 18.87 43.33 -4.12
CA ASP A 95 18.21 44.49 -3.52
C ASP A 95 18.44 44.56 -2.01
N GLN A 96 18.75 45.75 -1.51
CA GLN A 96 18.89 46.00 -0.08
C GLN A 96 17.52 46.06 0.59
N VAL A 97 16.92 44.88 0.77
CA VAL A 97 15.71 44.72 1.57
C VAL A 97 16.09 44.66 3.04
N LYS A 98 15.53 45.57 3.85
CA LYS A 98 15.71 45.55 5.31
C LYS A 98 14.99 44.34 5.90
N GLY A 99 15.64 43.64 6.82
CA GLY A 99 15.00 42.55 7.56
C GLY A 99 13.86 43.05 8.45
N PHE A 100 12.83 42.23 8.60
CA PHE A 100 11.70 42.52 9.47
C PHE A 100 12.12 42.50 10.95
N ARG A 101 11.58 43.42 11.76
CA ARG A 101 11.88 43.50 13.19
C ARG A 101 10.65 43.16 14.00
N TRP A 102 10.66 41.99 14.63
CA TRP A 102 9.62 41.58 15.58
C TRP A 102 9.57 42.52 16.79
N ASN A 103 8.36 42.94 17.17
CA ASN A 103 8.12 43.78 18.33
C ASN A 103 7.27 43.03 19.35
N THR A 104 7.93 42.47 20.37
CA THR A 104 7.27 41.68 21.43
C THR A 104 6.29 42.48 22.29
N LYS A 105 6.19 43.81 22.10
CA LYS A 105 5.23 44.67 22.79
C LYS A 105 3.93 44.87 22.02
N LEU A 106 3.85 44.45 20.75
CA LEU A 106 2.63 44.54 19.95
C LEU A 106 1.73 43.32 20.19
N SER A 107 0.42 43.50 19.98
CA SER A 107 -0.50 42.36 19.91
C SER A 107 -0.21 41.52 18.68
N LYS A 108 -0.57 40.23 18.70
CA LYS A 108 -0.37 39.32 17.55
C LYS A 108 -1.00 39.86 16.26
N GLU A 109 -2.20 40.43 16.35
CA GLU A 109 -2.92 41.04 15.22
C GLU A 109 -2.14 42.22 14.61
N LYS A 110 -1.68 43.17 15.45
CA LYS A 110 -0.89 44.32 14.95
C LYS A 110 0.45 43.89 14.37
N GLN A 111 1.08 42.86 14.96
CA GLN A 111 2.31 42.30 14.45
C GLN A 111 2.10 41.62 13.08
N LYS A 112 0.94 40.98 12.89
CA LYS A 112 0.51 40.38 11.62
C LYS A 112 0.28 41.45 10.55
N ASP A 113 -0.39 42.56 10.88
CA ASP A 113 -0.60 43.68 9.96
C ASP A 113 0.72 44.27 9.45
N GLU A 114 1.69 44.50 10.34
CA GLU A 114 3.03 44.98 9.97
C GLU A 114 3.77 43.99 9.06
N TYR A 115 3.64 42.69 9.32
CA TYR A 115 4.22 41.64 8.50
C TYR A 115 3.56 41.56 7.12
N CYS A 116 2.23 41.63 7.04
CA CYS A 116 1.50 41.67 5.78
C CYS A 116 1.97 42.86 4.93
N ALA A 117 2.05 44.06 5.51
CA ALA A 117 2.54 45.26 4.82
C ALA A 117 3.99 45.11 4.33
N TYR A 118 4.86 44.48 5.13
CA TYR A 118 6.23 44.16 4.72
C TYR A 118 6.27 43.22 3.52
N ARG A 119 5.44 42.17 3.51
CA ARG A 119 5.34 41.22 2.41
C ARG A 119 4.81 41.87 1.14
N GLU A 120 3.68 42.59 1.22
CA GLU A 120 3.06 43.27 0.07
C GLU A 120 4.05 44.23 -0.60
N ARG A 121 4.85 44.95 0.19
CA ARG A 121 5.88 45.85 -0.36
C ARG A 121 6.96 45.15 -1.20
N ASN A 122 7.24 43.88 -0.93
CA ASN A 122 8.35 43.16 -1.58
C ASN A 122 7.89 42.23 -2.72
N ILE A 123 6.71 41.60 -2.58
CA ILE A 123 6.20 40.61 -3.56
C ILE A 123 4.75 40.85 -3.97
N GLY A 124 4.09 41.93 -3.54
CA GLY A 124 2.67 42.19 -3.85
C GLY A 124 2.39 42.34 -5.35
N GLU A 125 3.24 43.07 -6.08
CA GLU A 125 3.11 43.22 -7.54
C GLU A 125 3.21 41.86 -8.26
N LEU A 126 4.17 41.02 -7.87
CA LEU A 126 4.35 39.67 -8.42
C LEU A 126 3.13 38.78 -8.15
N LEU A 127 2.60 38.82 -6.92
CA LEU A 127 1.43 38.05 -6.54
C LEU A 127 0.22 38.45 -7.39
N GLN A 128 0.01 39.76 -7.58
CA GLN A 128 -1.07 40.27 -8.43
C GLN A 128 -0.90 39.86 -9.90
N GLU A 129 0.31 39.93 -10.45
CA GLU A 129 0.60 39.51 -11.83
C GLU A 129 0.30 38.02 -12.05
N GLN A 130 0.59 37.17 -11.06
CA GLN A 130 0.37 35.72 -11.11
C GLN A 130 -1.03 35.30 -10.63
N ARG A 131 -1.91 36.25 -10.24
CA ARG A 131 -3.22 35.98 -9.62
C ARG A 131 -3.12 35.07 -8.39
N LEU A 132 -2.10 35.29 -7.58
CA LEU A 132 -1.85 34.59 -6.32
C LEU A 132 -2.08 35.55 -5.14
N CYS A 133 -2.39 34.99 -3.99
CA CYS A 133 -2.40 35.69 -2.71
C CYS A 133 -1.69 34.84 -1.65
N VAL A 134 -1.36 35.45 -0.52
CA VAL A 134 -0.92 34.71 0.67
C VAL A 134 -2.04 34.75 1.69
N PHE A 135 -2.69 33.61 1.83
CA PHE A 135 -3.88 33.41 2.62
C PHE A 135 -3.53 32.84 4.00
N ASP A 136 -4.24 33.30 5.03
CA ASP A 136 -4.08 32.81 6.40
C ASP A 136 -5.04 31.64 6.65
N VAL A 137 -4.47 30.49 6.98
CA VAL A 137 -5.20 29.25 7.25
C VAL A 137 -5.02 28.78 8.69
N GLU A 138 -4.56 29.64 9.61
CA GLU A 138 -4.37 29.30 11.02
C GLU A 138 -5.69 28.83 11.67
N ASN A 139 -6.83 29.38 11.23
CA ASN A 139 -8.17 29.04 11.73
C ASN A 139 -8.84 27.87 10.97
N THR A 140 -8.22 27.37 9.90
CA THR A 140 -8.77 26.26 9.12
C THR A 140 -8.35 24.94 9.75
N GLU A 141 -9.32 24.14 10.19
CA GLU A 141 -9.03 22.86 10.84
C GLU A 141 -8.54 21.83 9.82
N ASP A 142 -7.40 21.18 10.12
CA ASP A 142 -6.88 20.02 9.39
C ASP A 142 -6.76 20.17 7.86
N ILE A 143 -6.50 21.38 7.36
CA ILE A 143 -6.35 21.67 5.92
C ILE A 143 -5.25 20.83 5.23
N LEU A 144 -4.23 20.37 5.97
CA LEU A 144 -3.16 19.50 5.46
C LEU A 144 -3.39 18.02 5.78
N ARG A 145 -4.63 17.61 6.04
CA ARG A 145 -4.94 16.21 6.28
C ARG A 145 -4.87 15.40 4.99
N VAL A 146 -3.95 14.44 4.95
CA VAL A 146 -3.79 13.55 3.79
C VAL A 146 -3.39 12.14 4.20
N VAL A 147 -3.91 11.17 3.43
CA VAL A 147 -3.52 9.76 3.52
C VAL A 147 -2.89 9.37 2.18
N PRO A 148 -1.56 9.41 2.05
CA PRO A 148 -0.89 9.11 0.80
C PRO A 148 -1.24 7.70 0.30
N LYS A 149 -1.64 7.61 -0.97
CA LYS A 149 -2.05 6.33 -1.60
C LYS A 149 -0.89 5.32 -1.52
N GLY A 150 -1.19 4.11 -1.04
CA GLY A 150 -0.18 3.05 -0.85
C GLY A 150 0.63 3.13 0.45
N SER A 151 0.38 4.11 1.33
CA SER A 151 1.01 4.19 2.66
C SER A 151 0.04 3.87 3.80
N ASN A 152 0.58 3.44 4.96
CA ASN A 152 -0.16 3.30 6.23
C ASN A 152 0.05 4.53 7.15
N ILE A 153 0.33 5.68 6.53
CA ILE A 153 0.64 6.92 7.21
C ILE A 153 -0.52 7.89 6.99
N GLU A 154 -0.94 8.55 8.07
CA GLU A 154 -1.87 9.67 8.00
C GLU A 154 -1.14 10.92 8.49
N LEU A 155 -1.06 11.92 7.63
CA LEU A 155 -0.53 13.24 7.97
C LEU A 155 -1.72 14.14 8.32
N CYS A 156 -1.66 14.81 9.46
CA CYS A 156 -2.71 15.73 9.89
C CYS A 156 -2.13 16.99 10.49
N GLY A 157 -2.93 18.04 10.42
CA GLY A 157 -2.65 19.32 11.03
C GLY A 157 -2.91 20.45 10.05
N ARG A 158 -2.35 21.59 10.43
CA ARG A 158 -2.55 22.87 9.76
C ARG A 158 -1.19 23.53 9.52
N THR A 159 -1.24 24.58 8.72
CA THR A 159 -0.15 25.53 8.55
C THR A 159 -0.64 26.93 8.89
N ASN A 160 0.25 27.92 8.92
CA ASN A 160 -0.13 29.29 9.20
C ASN A 160 -0.52 30.02 7.90
N LEU A 161 0.31 29.92 6.87
CA LEU A 161 0.13 30.68 5.63
C LEU A 161 0.35 29.80 4.41
N LEU A 162 -0.52 29.97 3.42
CA LEU A 162 -0.39 29.34 2.11
C LEU A 162 -0.38 30.41 1.02
N MET A 163 0.45 30.21 0.00
CA MET A 163 0.49 31.02 -1.21
C MET A 163 -0.21 30.26 -2.33
N LEU A 164 -1.37 30.74 -2.76
CA LEU A 164 -2.29 30.05 -3.66
C LEU A 164 -3.14 31.06 -4.45
N SER A 165 -4.03 30.60 -5.33
CA SER A 165 -4.84 31.45 -6.20
C SER A 165 -5.63 32.51 -5.42
N ASP A 166 -5.71 33.73 -5.96
CA ASP A 166 -6.48 34.84 -5.39
C ASP A 166 -8.00 34.58 -5.33
N ILE A 167 -8.50 33.52 -5.97
CA ILE A 167 -9.90 33.07 -5.93
C ILE A 167 -10.40 32.84 -4.49
N VAL A 168 -9.52 32.46 -3.56
CA VAL A 168 -9.93 32.25 -2.16
C VAL A 168 -10.31 33.53 -1.44
N ILE A 169 -9.98 34.70 -1.99
CA ILE A 169 -10.45 35.99 -1.46
C ILE A 169 -11.96 36.15 -1.69
N GLU A 170 -12.53 35.49 -2.70
CA GLU A 170 -13.97 35.52 -2.96
C GLU A 170 -14.75 34.68 -1.95
N SER A 171 -14.15 33.58 -1.46
CA SER A 171 -14.72 32.72 -0.42
C SER A 171 -13.62 31.92 0.27
N ASP A 172 -13.56 32.03 1.60
CA ASP A 172 -12.63 31.29 2.45
C ASP A 172 -12.77 29.76 2.28
N ASP A 173 -13.94 29.27 1.85
CA ASP A 173 -14.21 27.84 1.64
C ASP A 173 -13.35 27.25 0.51
N TYR A 174 -12.96 28.05 -0.49
CA TYR A 174 -12.10 27.60 -1.58
C TYR A 174 -10.69 27.23 -1.11
N ALA A 175 -10.28 27.62 0.11
CA ALA A 175 -8.98 27.25 0.65
C ALA A 175 -8.82 25.73 0.82
N TYR A 176 -9.92 24.98 1.04
CA TYR A 176 -9.87 23.51 1.18
C TYR A 176 -9.49 22.80 -0.13
N ASP A 177 -9.76 23.42 -1.28
CA ASP A 177 -9.42 22.88 -2.60
C ASP A 177 -7.97 23.20 -2.99
N LEU A 178 -7.27 24.03 -2.21
CA LEU A 178 -5.87 24.45 -2.43
C LEU A 178 -5.59 24.91 -3.88
N PRO A 179 -6.42 25.81 -4.45
CA PRO A 179 -6.36 26.15 -5.87
C PRO A 179 -5.02 26.77 -6.25
N GLU A 180 -4.32 26.14 -7.20
CA GLU A 180 -3.03 26.58 -7.72
C GLU A 180 -1.96 26.86 -6.64
N VAL A 181 -2.04 26.19 -5.48
CA VAL A 181 -1.09 26.38 -4.37
C VAL A 181 0.36 26.21 -4.84
N LYS A 182 1.22 27.16 -4.48
CA LYS A 182 2.64 27.20 -4.88
C LYS A 182 3.57 27.01 -3.70
N MET A 183 3.23 27.58 -2.54
CA MET A 183 4.15 27.62 -1.41
C MET A 183 3.45 27.62 -0.05
N LEU A 184 3.98 26.84 0.87
CA LEU A 184 3.71 26.90 2.31
C LEU A 184 4.67 27.88 2.98
N ILE A 185 4.17 28.76 3.84
CA ILE A 185 5.00 29.74 4.56
C ILE A 185 4.79 29.61 6.07
N GLU A 186 5.84 29.18 6.76
CA GLU A 186 5.90 29.06 8.21
C GLU A 186 6.75 30.19 8.80
N VAL A 187 6.09 31.12 9.50
CA VAL A 187 6.74 32.28 10.11
C VAL A 187 6.95 32.05 11.60
N LYS A 188 8.20 32.16 12.08
CA LYS A 188 8.55 32.01 13.51
C LYS A 188 9.31 33.24 14.01
N GLN A 189 9.08 33.67 15.25
CA GLN A 189 9.91 34.73 15.86
C GLN A 189 11.39 34.32 15.97
N LYS A 190 11.64 33.01 16.14
CA LYS A 190 12.96 32.39 16.12
C LYS A 190 12.83 31.01 15.51
N VAL A 191 13.66 30.72 14.49
CA VAL A 191 13.67 29.42 13.83
C VAL A 191 14.45 28.41 14.67
N GLU A 192 13.78 27.36 15.13
CA GLU A 192 14.40 26.28 15.89
C GLU A 192 14.63 25.03 15.02
N LYS A 193 15.38 24.05 15.54
CA LYS A 193 15.57 22.78 14.83
C LYS A 193 14.25 22.05 14.62
N GLN A 194 13.39 22.04 15.63
CA GLN A 194 12.08 21.38 15.57
C GLN A 194 11.15 22.02 14.51
N SER A 195 11.26 23.32 14.28
CA SER A 195 10.51 24.00 13.22
C SER A 195 10.78 23.42 11.84
N VAL A 196 11.99 22.88 11.60
CA VAL A 196 12.31 22.21 10.33
C VAL A 196 11.52 20.93 10.16
N TYR A 197 11.33 20.15 11.24
CA TYR A 197 10.60 18.88 11.18
C TYR A 197 9.13 19.11 10.87
N HIS A 198 8.52 20.10 11.53
CA HIS A 198 7.12 20.50 11.30
C HIS A 198 6.94 20.94 9.84
N THR A 199 7.71 21.94 9.38
CA THR A 199 7.64 22.46 8.00
C THR A 199 7.87 21.38 6.94
N MET A 200 8.77 20.44 7.18
CA MET A 200 9.01 19.33 6.24
C MET A 200 7.82 18.36 6.19
N SER A 201 7.21 18.04 7.34
CA SER A 201 6.03 17.18 7.36
C SER A 201 4.83 17.85 6.67
N GLU A 202 4.68 19.17 6.82
CA GLU A 202 3.67 19.98 6.13
C GLU A 202 3.93 20.05 4.62
N LEU A 203 5.19 20.20 4.19
CA LEU A 203 5.57 20.16 2.77
C LEU A 203 5.19 18.83 2.12
N ILE A 204 5.49 17.71 2.79
CA ILE A 204 5.15 16.37 2.28
C ILE A 204 3.62 16.25 2.13
N ALA A 205 2.86 16.67 3.15
CA ALA A 205 1.40 16.65 3.09
C ALA A 205 0.85 17.52 1.96
N LEU A 206 1.35 18.76 1.84
CA LEU A 206 0.92 19.70 0.82
C LEU A 206 1.23 19.19 -0.59
N ASP A 207 2.38 18.58 -0.85
CA ASP A 207 2.71 18.05 -2.18
C ASP A 207 1.75 16.91 -2.61
N PHE A 208 1.32 16.08 -1.66
CA PHE A 208 0.30 15.06 -1.95
C PHE A 208 -1.07 15.64 -2.27
N LEU A 209 -1.43 16.79 -1.69
CA LEU A 209 -2.72 17.45 -1.89
C LEU A 209 -2.73 18.36 -3.13
N ALA A 210 -1.64 19.09 -3.38
CA ALA A 210 -1.54 20.04 -4.47
C ALA A 210 -1.58 19.35 -5.84
N GLU A 211 -2.01 20.06 -6.89
CA GLU A 211 -1.97 19.53 -8.27
C GLU A 211 -0.57 19.60 -8.89
N GLY A 212 0.18 20.67 -8.58
CA GLY A 212 1.51 20.95 -9.11
C GLY A 212 2.65 20.83 -8.10
N PRO A 213 3.89 21.16 -8.50
CA PRO A 213 5.04 21.19 -7.60
C PRO A 213 4.91 22.35 -6.60
N VAL A 214 5.19 22.07 -5.33
CA VAL A 214 5.11 23.04 -4.23
C VAL A 214 6.44 23.24 -3.53
N ALA A 215 6.59 24.35 -2.82
CA ALA A 215 7.75 24.63 -1.98
C ALA A 215 7.30 24.99 -0.55
N ALA A 216 8.23 24.91 0.40
CA ALA A 216 8.02 25.36 1.77
C ALA A 216 9.08 26.38 2.18
N LEU A 217 8.64 27.43 2.85
CA LEU A 217 9.47 28.50 3.40
C LEU A 217 9.30 28.55 4.91
N LEU A 218 10.39 28.33 5.65
CA LEU A 218 10.47 28.57 7.09
C LEU A 218 11.33 29.80 7.34
N THR A 219 10.78 30.82 8.00
CA THR A 219 11.48 32.10 8.13
C THR A 219 11.21 32.87 9.42
N ASP A 220 12.21 33.62 9.89
CA ASP A 220 12.04 34.70 10.88
C ASP A 220 11.83 36.08 10.25
N CYS A 221 11.70 36.13 8.91
CA CYS A 221 11.60 37.33 8.09
C CYS A 221 12.79 38.31 8.23
N ASN A 222 13.90 37.84 8.81
CA ASN A 222 15.06 38.65 9.11
C ASN A 222 16.33 37.95 8.62
N ARG A 223 16.91 37.06 9.42
CA ARG A 223 18.22 36.45 9.15
C ARG A 223 18.17 34.94 8.92
N ASP A 224 17.03 34.29 9.13
CA ASP A 224 16.89 32.86 8.89
C ASP A 224 15.76 32.62 7.90
N TRP A 225 16.12 32.36 6.64
CA TRP A 225 15.19 31.97 5.58
C TRP A 225 15.60 30.59 5.08
N ARG A 226 14.72 29.59 5.24
CA ARG A 226 14.98 28.21 4.82
C ARG A 226 13.93 27.79 3.81
N PHE A 227 14.38 27.43 2.63
CA PHE A 227 13.51 26.94 1.57
C PHE A 227 13.71 25.44 1.39
N PHE A 228 12.62 24.76 1.10
CA PHE A 228 12.55 23.32 0.86
C PHE A 228 11.69 23.05 -0.38
N TRP A 229 12.15 22.21 -1.29
CA TRP A 229 11.38 21.80 -2.46
C TRP A 229 11.86 20.46 -3.00
N VAL A 230 10.99 19.74 -3.69
CA VAL A 230 11.30 18.42 -4.26
C VAL A 230 12.07 18.61 -5.58
N ALA A 231 13.26 18.01 -5.67
CA ALA A 231 14.15 18.12 -6.81
C ALA A 231 13.96 17.02 -7.85
N GLY A 232 13.47 15.85 -7.44
CA GLY A 232 13.28 14.69 -8.31
C GLY A 232 13.77 13.39 -7.70
N LYS A 233 13.90 12.35 -8.54
CA LYS A 233 14.41 11.02 -8.16
C LYS A 233 15.86 10.85 -8.60
N GLU A 234 16.68 10.25 -7.74
CA GLU A 234 18.03 9.81 -8.08
C GLU A 234 18.27 8.45 -7.43
N ASN A 235 18.56 7.42 -8.23
CA ASN A 235 18.82 6.04 -7.75
C ASN A 235 17.73 5.49 -6.81
N ASP A 236 16.48 5.62 -7.23
CA ASP A 236 15.27 5.23 -6.49
C ASP A 236 14.94 6.05 -5.23
N THR A 237 15.80 7.01 -4.87
CA THR A 237 15.61 7.88 -3.71
C THR A 237 15.10 9.26 -4.12
N THR A 238 14.08 9.75 -3.42
CA THR A 238 13.54 11.09 -3.60
C THR A 238 14.49 12.12 -3.00
N ARG A 239 14.86 13.16 -3.76
CA ARG A 239 15.69 14.27 -3.30
C ARG A 239 14.84 15.48 -2.96
N VAL A 240 14.94 15.97 -1.72
CA VAL A 240 14.39 17.26 -1.32
C VAL A 240 15.54 18.22 -1.10
N ASN A 241 15.57 19.29 -1.90
CA ASN A 241 16.56 20.34 -1.76
C ASN A 241 16.24 21.22 -0.54
N ARG A 242 17.30 21.69 0.12
CA ARG A 242 17.23 22.65 1.22
C ARG A 242 18.28 23.73 1.02
N VAL A 243 17.89 24.99 1.16
CA VAL A 243 18.82 26.13 1.18
C VAL A 243 18.55 27.02 2.39
N HIS A 244 19.61 27.62 2.92
CA HIS A 244 19.53 28.61 3.99
C HIS A 244 20.09 29.94 3.50
N ILE A 245 19.29 30.99 3.64
CA ILE A 245 19.58 32.36 3.20
C ILE A 245 19.48 33.29 4.41
N THR A 246 20.46 34.19 4.54
CA THR A 246 20.53 35.17 5.64
C THR A 246 20.16 36.59 5.23
N SER A 247 19.98 36.84 3.93
CA SER A 247 19.66 38.14 3.36
C SER A 247 18.22 38.14 2.82
N PRO A 248 17.33 39.03 3.30
CA PRO A 248 15.96 39.12 2.78
C PRO A 248 15.89 39.36 1.26
N GLY A 249 16.78 40.17 0.71
CA GLY A 249 16.83 40.43 -0.74
C GLY A 249 17.05 39.15 -1.55
N LYS A 250 18.01 38.31 -1.13
CA LYS A 250 18.23 36.98 -1.74
C LYS A 250 17.01 36.06 -1.58
N ALA A 251 16.32 36.13 -0.45
CA ALA A 251 15.16 35.28 -0.18
C ALA A 251 13.98 35.65 -1.10
N PHE A 252 13.69 36.94 -1.27
CA PHE A 252 12.63 37.39 -2.19
C PHE A 252 12.94 37.08 -3.66
N GLU A 253 14.21 37.16 -4.06
CA GLU A 253 14.65 36.71 -5.39
C GLU A 253 14.45 35.21 -5.61
N LEU A 254 14.70 34.39 -4.59
CA LEU A 254 14.40 32.96 -4.69
C LEU A 254 12.89 32.69 -4.75
N ILE A 255 12.07 33.44 -4.01
CA ILE A 255 10.60 33.36 -4.11
C ILE A 255 10.16 33.66 -5.55
N ARG A 256 10.66 34.75 -6.15
CA ARG A 256 10.39 35.09 -7.56
C ARG A 256 10.76 33.94 -8.51
N GLY A 257 11.93 33.36 -8.32
CA GLY A 257 12.39 32.24 -9.14
C GLY A 257 11.56 30.96 -8.98
N LEU A 258 11.02 30.68 -7.79
CA LEU A 258 10.16 29.52 -7.52
C LEU A 258 8.73 29.70 -8.07
N LEU A 259 8.25 30.95 -8.18
CA LEU A 259 6.89 31.24 -8.66
C LEU A 259 6.81 31.38 -10.18
N ASN A 260 7.92 31.72 -10.85
CA ASN A 260 7.93 31.86 -12.30
C ASN A 260 7.91 30.49 -12.98
N PRO A 261 6.90 30.19 -13.81
CA PRO A 261 6.87 28.98 -14.61
C PRO A 261 7.98 29.08 -15.65
N THR A 262 8.99 28.24 -15.50
CA THR A 262 10.00 28.06 -16.54
C THR A 262 9.67 26.77 -17.25
N ASP A 263 9.33 26.85 -18.52
CA ASP A 263 9.00 25.70 -19.40
C ASP A 263 10.16 24.68 -19.51
N SER A 264 11.33 25.03 -18.98
CA SER A 264 12.50 24.16 -18.85
C SER A 264 12.62 23.59 -17.44
N THR A 265 12.77 22.27 -17.33
CA THR A 265 13.04 21.50 -16.09
C THR A 265 14.34 21.87 -15.36
N GLU A 266 15.12 22.85 -15.86
CA GLU A 266 16.41 23.29 -15.34
C GLU A 266 16.56 24.83 -15.43
N ALA A 267 15.67 25.56 -14.77
CA ALA A 267 15.75 27.03 -14.70
C ALA A 267 16.95 27.49 -13.88
N THR A 268 17.74 28.43 -14.40
CA THR A 268 18.84 29.01 -13.63
C THR A 268 18.32 30.18 -12.81
N ILE A 269 18.31 30.04 -11.47
CA ILE A 269 17.96 31.13 -10.56
C ILE A 269 19.25 31.81 -10.10
N PRO A 270 19.38 33.15 -10.22
CA PRO A 270 20.60 33.89 -9.86
C PRO A 270 21.10 33.65 -8.42
N VAL A 271 20.22 33.24 -7.52
CA VAL A 271 20.52 33.00 -6.09
C VAL A 271 21.15 31.63 -5.83
N LEU A 272 20.90 30.61 -6.68
CA LEU A 272 21.29 29.23 -6.43
C LEU A 272 22.51 28.80 -7.25
N GLN A 273 23.35 27.95 -6.65
CA GLN A 273 24.44 27.30 -7.38
C GLN A 273 23.90 26.05 -8.09
N GLY A 274 23.55 26.20 -9.37
CA GLY A 274 23.02 25.12 -10.22
C GLY A 274 21.55 25.34 -10.61
N PRO A 275 21.01 24.49 -11.50
CA PRO A 275 19.63 24.62 -11.98
C PRO A 275 18.61 24.29 -10.88
N LEU A 276 17.49 25.01 -10.88
CA LEU A 276 16.32 24.69 -10.09
C LEU A 276 15.59 23.51 -10.75
N LYS A 277 15.74 22.32 -10.15
CA LYS A 277 14.82 21.20 -10.38
C LYS A 277 13.69 21.30 -9.37
N HIS A 278 12.47 21.46 -9.86
CA HIS A 278 11.27 21.58 -9.04
C HIS A 278 10.21 20.65 -9.60
N GLN A 279 10.02 19.51 -8.94
CA GLN A 279 9.13 18.43 -9.38
C GLN A 279 8.14 18.10 -8.28
N LYS A 280 7.05 17.41 -8.63
CA LYS A 280 6.04 16.96 -7.68
C LYS A 280 6.45 15.64 -7.03
N LEU A 281 6.39 15.55 -5.70
CA LEU A 281 6.70 14.33 -4.93
C LEU A 281 5.90 13.13 -5.43
N SER A 282 4.59 13.28 -5.61
CA SER A 282 3.71 12.18 -6.07
C SER A 282 4.05 11.66 -7.47
N GLN A 283 4.60 12.50 -8.36
CA GLN A 283 5.05 12.06 -9.69
C GLN A 283 6.39 11.34 -9.61
N VAL A 284 7.27 11.81 -8.73
CA VAL A 284 8.60 11.23 -8.45
C VAL A 284 8.47 9.87 -7.76
N MET A 285 7.50 9.73 -6.86
CA MET A 285 7.24 8.53 -6.07
C MET A 285 6.54 7.40 -6.83
N ARG A 286 6.27 7.54 -8.14
CA ARG A 286 5.63 6.45 -8.90
C ARG A 286 6.40 5.14 -8.67
N PRO A 287 5.69 4.05 -8.32
CA PRO A 287 6.32 2.75 -8.14
C PRO A 287 6.94 2.33 -9.47
N MET A 288 8.00 1.50 -9.41
CA MET A 288 8.48 0.77 -10.58
C MET A 288 7.39 -0.19 -11.08
N THR A 289 6.36 0.32 -11.74
CA THR A 289 5.47 -0.44 -12.63
C THR A 289 5.86 -0.09 -14.06
N HIS A 290 7.10 -0.42 -14.42
CA HIS A 290 7.51 -0.67 -15.79
C HIS A 290 8.06 -2.09 -15.79
N GLY A 291 7.16 -3.05 -15.98
CA GLY A 291 7.49 -4.48 -15.96
C GLY A 291 6.29 -5.42 -15.81
N ILE A 292 5.11 -4.93 -15.43
CA ILE A 292 3.86 -5.68 -15.51
C ILE A 292 2.87 -4.76 -16.18
N SER A 293 2.38 -5.18 -17.35
CA SER A 293 1.44 -4.44 -18.18
C SER A 293 0.23 -3.98 -17.38
N GLU A 294 -0.40 -2.92 -17.87
CA GLU A 294 -1.72 -2.36 -17.54
C GLU A 294 -2.84 -3.42 -17.55
N ALA A 295 -2.80 -4.36 -16.61
CA ALA A 295 -3.80 -5.39 -16.40
C ALA A 295 -4.18 -5.52 -14.91
N CYS A 296 -3.87 -4.51 -14.09
CA CYS A 296 -4.27 -4.44 -12.69
C CYS A 296 -5.13 -3.20 -12.43
N GLU A 297 -6.25 -3.10 -13.14
CA GLU A 297 -7.41 -2.29 -12.70
C GLU A 297 -8.30 -3.06 -11.70
N SER A 298 -7.77 -4.10 -11.04
CA SER A 298 -8.37 -4.63 -9.81
C SER A 298 -7.62 -4.03 -8.63
N GLY A 299 -8.38 -3.40 -7.73
CA GLY A 299 -7.96 -2.81 -6.46
C GLY A 299 -6.60 -3.25 -5.95
N GLY A 300 -5.69 -2.30 -5.79
CA GLY A 300 -4.35 -2.57 -5.28
C GLY A 300 -4.40 -3.34 -3.95
N VAL A 301 -3.33 -4.05 -3.63
CA VAL A 301 -3.17 -4.95 -2.46
C VAL A 301 -3.79 -4.43 -1.15
N ARG A 302 -3.73 -3.12 -0.90
CA ARG A 302 -4.37 -2.50 0.26
C ARG A 302 -5.88 -2.78 0.32
N GLU A 303 -6.57 -2.73 -0.81
CA GLU A 303 -7.99 -3.08 -0.92
C GLU A 303 -8.22 -4.58 -0.68
N CYS A 304 -7.28 -5.46 -1.08
CA CYS A 304 -7.35 -6.89 -0.77
C CYS A 304 -7.12 -7.20 0.72
N ILE A 305 -6.20 -6.46 1.36
CA ILE A 305 -5.93 -6.55 2.81
C ILE A 305 -7.09 -5.95 3.60
N GLU A 306 -7.62 -4.80 3.19
CA GLU A 306 -8.83 -4.17 3.77
C GLU A 306 -10.03 -5.11 3.64
N ARG A 307 -10.28 -5.73 2.47
CA ARG A 307 -11.34 -6.75 2.31
C ARG A 307 -11.14 -7.97 3.21
N TYR A 308 -9.92 -8.51 3.31
CA TYR A 308 -9.63 -9.63 4.21
C TYR A 308 -9.92 -9.25 5.67
N ASN A 309 -9.49 -8.06 6.08
CA ASN A 309 -9.68 -7.52 7.42
C ASN A 309 -11.16 -7.21 7.71
N ASP A 310 -11.90 -6.66 6.75
CA ASP A 310 -13.35 -6.42 6.85
C ASP A 310 -14.12 -7.73 7.04
N ILE A 311 -13.81 -8.75 6.23
CA ILE A 311 -14.39 -10.09 6.35
C ILE A 311 -14.04 -10.71 7.72
N ALA A 312 -12.78 -10.64 8.14
CA ALA A 312 -12.33 -11.18 9.41
C ALA A 312 -12.93 -10.46 10.63
N SER A 313 -13.13 -9.13 10.55
CA SER A 313 -13.67 -8.29 11.63
C SER A 313 -15.16 -8.52 11.90
N ILE A 314 -15.93 -8.90 10.88
CA ILE A 314 -17.37 -9.16 10.99
C ILE A 314 -17.64 -10.56 11.57
N LEU A 315 -16.74 -11.51 11.36
CA LEU A 315 -17.06 -12.93 11.51
C LEU A 315 -16.38 -13.63 12.70
N GLY A 316 -15.22 -13.16 13.15
CA GLY A 316 -14.39 -13.97 14.07
C GLY A 316 -13.98 -15.32 13.45
N PRO A 317 -13.30 -16.21 14.20
CA PRO A 317 -12.97 -17.54 13.70
C PRO A 317 -14.24 -18.40 13.58
N ASP A 318 -14.65 -18.74 12.36
CA ASP A 318 -15.82 -19.59 12.07
C ASP A 318 -15.50 -21.06 12.38
N VAL A 319 -15.71 -21.45 13.64
CA VAL A 319 -15.39 -22.77 14.19
C VAL A 319 -16.21 -23.88 13.52
N ASP A 320 -17.43 -23.58 13.06
CA ASP A 320 -18.28 -24.54 12.36
C ASP A 320 -17.75 -24.82 10.95
N MET A 321 -17.32 -23.78 10.22
CA MET A 321 -16.63 -23.96 8.94
C MET A 321 -15.34 -24.77 9.09
N ALA A 322 -14.52 -24.46 10.11
CA ALA A 322 -13.31 -25.21 10.39
C ALA A 322 -13.62 -26.69 10.70
N ARG A 323 -14.64 -26.95 11.54
CA ARG A 323 -15.05 -28.31 11.89
C ARG A 323 -15.53 -29.12 10.69
N GLU A 324 -16.28 -28.53 9.75
CA GLU A 324 -16.70 -29.20 8.51
C GLU A 324 -15.53 -29.47 7.55
N LEU A 325 -14.59 -28.52 7.44
CA LEU A 325 -13.36 -28.66 6.68
C LEU A 325 -12.41 -29.74 7.25
N PHE A 326 -12.41 -29.96 8.57
CA PHE A 326 -11.54 -30.96 9.20
C PHE A 326 -12.22 -32.30 9.44
N GLY A 327 -13.54 -32.32 9.68
CA GLY A 327 -14.31 -33.52 10.05
C GLY A 327 -14.67 -34.44 8.87
N SER A 328 -14.79 -33.91 7.65
CA SER A 328 -15.19 -34.67 6.46
C SER A 328 -14.05 -35.51 5.84
N TYR A 329 -12.80 -35.26 6.22
CA TYR A 329 -11.63 -35.90 5.60
C TYR A 329 -11.26 -37.28 6.16
N LEU A 330 -11.87 -37.71 7.26
CA LEU A 330 -11.44 -38.92 7.97
C LEU A 330 -12.07 -40.23 7.45
N ASP A 331 -13.08 -40.20 6.57
CA ASP A 331 -13.93 -41.38 6.34
C ASP A 331 -14.10 -41.89 4.89
N THR A 332 -13.34 -41.39 3.90
CA THR A 332 -13.48 -41.88 2.50
C THR A 332 -12.14 -42.07 1.78
N LEU A 333 -11.54 -43.25 1.94
CA LEU A 333 -10.27 -43.69 1.35
C LEU A 333 -10.25 -43.86 -0.20
N GLY A 334 -11.22 -43.31 -0.93
CA GLY A 334 -11.43 -43.53 -2.36
C GLY A 334 -11.10 -42.35 -3.26
N ASP A 335 -11.49 -41.14 -2.89
CA ASP A 335 -11.54 -40.00 -3.81
C ASP A 335 -10.37 -39.05 -3.60
N MET A 336 -9.66 -38.75 -4.69
CA MET A 336 -8.41 -37.96 -4.61
C MET A 336 -8.64 -36.46 -4.73
N LEU A 337 -9.61 -36.04 -5.54
CA LEU A 337 -9.97 -34.62 -5.70
C LEU A 337 -11.20 -34.30 -4.85
N HIS A 338 -11.17 -33.19 -4.11
CA HIS A 338 -12.25 -32.76 -3.23
C HIS A 338 -13.11 -31.67 -3.86
N SER A 339 -12.59 -30.45 -4.02
CA SER A 339 -13.36 -29.32 -4.57
C SER A 339 -12.53 -28.51 -5.55
N LEU A 340 -13.17 -28.00 -6.61
CA LEU A 340 -12.61 -27.04 -7.56
C LEU A 340 -13.20 -25.66 -7.30
N TYR A 341 -12.35 -24.64 -7.38
CA TYR A 341 -12.72 -23.25 -7.31
C TYR A 341 -12.09 -22.46 -8.45
N ILE A 342 -12.85 -21.54 -9.03
CA ILE A 342 -12.38 -20.58 -10.03
C ILE A 342 -12.72 -19.18 -9.53
N ILE A 343 -11.67 -18.39 -9.31
CA ILE A 343 -11.78 -17.00 -8.88
C ILE A 343 -11.38 -16.09 -10.04
N ASN A 344 -12.20 -15.07 -10.28
CA ASN A 344 -11.94 -14.08 -11.30
C ASN A 344 -10.79 -13.12 -10.91
N LYS A 345 -10.44 -12.19 -11.80
CA LYS A 345 -9.33 -11.25 -11.54
C LYS A 345 -9.63 -10.30 -10.38
N ALA A 346 -10.90 -9.98 -10.14
CA ALA A 346 -11.35 -9.08 -9.09
C ALA A 346 -11.47 -9.73 -7.69
N GLY A 347 -11.23 -11.04 -7.59
CA GLY A 347 -11.33 -11.80 -6.33
C GLY A 347 -12.71 -12.38 -6.04
N GLY A 348 -13.64 -12.31 -6.99
CA GLY A 348 -14.95 -12.94 -6.90
C GLY A 348 -14.90 -14.42 -7.31
N LEU A 349 -15.56 -15.26 -6.54
CA LEU A 349 -15.78 -16.67 -6.89
C LEU A 349 -16.78 -16.76 -8.06
N ILE A 350 -16.32 -17.23 -9.22
CA ILE A 350 -17.16 -17.41 -10.41
C ILE A 350 -17.56 -18.85 -10.64
N TYR A 351 -16.90 -19.81 -10.00
CA TYR A 351 -17.27 -21.21 -10.06
C TYR A 351 -16.79 -21.97 -8.83
N GLN A 352 -17.66 -22.82 -8.30
CA GLN A 352 -17.30 -23.81 -7.29
C GLN A 352 -18.04 -25.11 -7.60
N GLN A 353 -17.32 -26.22 -7.46
CA GLN A 353 -17.91 -27.55 -7.54
C GLN A 353 -17.19 -28.54 -6.62
N ASP A 354 -17.98 -29.31 -5.87
CA ASP A 354 -17.51 -30.51 -5.20
C ASP A 354 -17.29 -31.63 -6.23
N LEU A 355 -16.06 -32.12 -6.30
CA LEU A 355 -15.60 -33.16 -7.22
C LEU A 355 -15.76 -34.56 -6.62
N SER A 356 -15.91 -34.67 -5.29
CA SER A 356 -16.17 -35.93 -4.60
C SER A 356 -17.13 -35.77 -3.41
N PRO A 357 -17.75 -36.86 -2.94
CA PRO A 357 -18.46 -36.91 -1.66
C PRO A 357 -17.58 -36.58 -0.45
N ALA A 358 -16.26 -36.79 -0.57
CA ALA A 358 -15.26 -36.43 0.45
C ALA A 358 -15.06 -34.91 0.59
N ALA A 359 -15.61 -34.12 -0.33
CA ALA A 359 -15.57 -32.67 -0.25
C ALA A 359 -16.34 -32.14 0.98
N PRO A 360 -15.77 -31.17 1.71
CA PRO A 360 -16.46 -30.50 2.81
C PRO A 360 -17.81 -29.92 2.37
N LYS A 361 -18.86 -30.17 3.16
CA LYS A 361 -20.21 -29.66 2.89
C LYS A 361 -20.37 -28.27 3.46
N LEU A 362 -19.91 -27.28 2.70
CA LEU A 362 -19.97 -25.87 3.07
C LEU A 362 -21.20 -25.18 2.48
N SER A 363 -21.61 -24.07 3.10
CA SER A 363 -22.68 -23.24 2.53
C SER A 363 -22.16 -22.43 1.33
N SER A 364 -23.07 -21.93 0.49
CA SER A 364 -22.70 -21.05 -0.63
C SER A 364 -21.95 -19.80 -0.19
N ASN A 365 -22.30 -19.25 0.98
CA ASN A 365 -21.61 -18.09 1.55
C ASN A 365 -20.20 -18.44 2.00
N ASP A 366 -19.99 -19.65 2.49
CA ASP A 366 -18.67 -20.11 2.95
C ASP A 366 -17.72 -20.34 1.77
N HIS A 367 -18.22 -20.86 0.66
CA HIS A 367 -17.44 -20.92 -0.58
C HIS A 367 -17.04 -19.53 -1.08
N LEU A 368 -17.96 -18.55 -1.05
CA LEU A 368 -17.66 -17.16 -1.42
C LEU A 368 -16.58 -16.54 -0.52
N ARG A 369 -16.67 -16.79 0.79
CA ARG A 369 -15.66 -16.37 1.78
C ARG A 369 -14.30 -17.02 1.51
N LEU A 370 -14.26 -18.33 1.28
CA LEU A 370 -13.04 -19.06 0.98
C LEU A 370 -12.35 -18.54 -0.29
N GLY A 371 -13.12 -18.32 -1.36
CA GLY A 371 -12.59 -17.76 -2.59
C GLY A 371 -11.97 -16.37 -2.40
N SER A 372 -12.67 -15.50 -1.66
CA SER A 372 -12.20 -14.14 -1.38
C SER A 372 -10.95 -14.14 -0.50
N THR A 373 -10.93 -14.96 0.56
CA THR A 373 -9.79 -15.13 1.46
C THR A 373 -8.58 -15.67 0.72
N PHE A 374 -8.76 -16.71 -0.11
CA PHE A 374 -7.68 -17.27 -0.91
C PHE A 374 -7.09 -16.21 -1.86
N HIS A 375 -7.93 -15.42 -2.52
CA HIS A 375 -7.47 -14.35 -3.40
C HIS A 375 -6.60 -13.33 -2.66
N SER A 376 -7.02 -12.89 -1.48
CA SER A 376 -6.24 -11.96 -0.65
C SER A 376 -4.91 -12.59 -0.19
N MET A 377 -4.94 -13.83 0.32
CA MET A 377 -3.73 -14.54 0.74
C MET A 377 -2.73 -14.71 -0.43
N HIS A 378 -3.23 -15.03 -1.62
CA HIS A 378 -2.42 -15.20 -2.83
C HIS A 378 -1.69 -13.90 -3.19
N ALA A 379 -2.38 -12.76 -3.14
CA ALA A 379 -1.80 -11.45 -3.41
C ALA A 379 -0.78 -11.02 -2.34
N ILE A 380 -1.09 -11.26 -1.06
CA ILE A 380 -0.17 -10.95 0.05
C ILE A 380 1.11 -11.79 -0.08
N THR A 381 0.99 -13.07 -0.42
CA THR A 381 2.14 -13.98 -0.58
C THR A 381 3.07 -13.53 -1.71
N ALA A 382 2.51 -13.03 -2.82
CA ALA A 382 3.30 -12.50 -3.93
C ALA A 382 4.18 -11.31 -3.52
N LEU A 383 3.71 -10.48 -2.58
CA LEU A 383 4.46 -9.34 -2.05
C LEU A 383 5.41 -9.68 -0.90
N ALA A 384 5.01 -10.63 -0.05
CA ALA A 384 5.85 -11.11 1.04
C ALA A 384 7.06 -11.90 0.53
N ALA A 385 7.01 -12.35 -0.74
CA ALA A 385 8.10 -13.04 -1.38
C ALA A 385 9.35 -12.13 -1.49
N PRO A 386 10.55 -12.59 -1.10
CA PRO A 386 11.80 -11.84 -1.23
C PRO A 386 12.21 -11.54 -2.69
N THR A 387 11.55 -12.15 -3.66
CA THR A 387 11.76 -11.96 -5.10
C THR A 387 10.41 -11.91 -5.80
N ALA A 388 10.39 -11.39 -7.04
CA ALA A 388 9.18 -11.38 -7.86
C ALA A 388 8.54 -12.78 -7.90
N SER A 389 7.28 -12.88 -7.47
CA SER A 389 6.53 -14.13 -7.30
C SER A 389 5.12 -13.99 -7.87
N GLY A 390 4.59 -15.10 -8.37
CA GLY A 390 3.22 -15.22 -8.85
C GLY A 390 2.17 -15.41 -7.75
N GLY A 391 2.58 -15.63 -6.50
CA GLY A 391 1.71 -15.87 -5.35
C GLY A 391 1.78 -17.31 -4.82
N ILE A 392 0.64 -17.89 -4.44
CA ILE A 392 0.55 -19.25 -3.89
C ILE A 392 0.45 -20.24 -5.04
N ASP A 393 1.42 -21.15 -5.14
CA ASP A 393 1.36 -22.30 -6.07
C ASP A 393 0.74 -23.54 -5.38
N SER A 394 1.13 -23.81 -4.13
CA SER A 394 0.64 -24.96 -3.37
C SER A 394 0.57 -24.66 -1.87
N LEU A 395 -0.44 -25.20 -1.21
CA LEU A 395 -0.62 -25.15 0.24
C LEU A 395 -0.92 -26.57 0.74
N GLU A 396 -0.12 -27.06 1.68
CA GLU A 396 -0.28 -28.41 2.25
C GLU A 396 -0.57 -28.32 3.74
N THR A 397 -1.50 -29.16 4.21
CA THR A 397 -1.93 -29.25 5.62
C THR A 397 -1.82 -30.69 6.10
N GLY A 398 -2.17 -30.96 7.37
CA GLY A 398 -2.23 -32.34 7.89
C GLY A 398 -3.36 -33.20 7.29
N SER A 399 -4.33 -32.62 6.58
CA SER A 399 -5.51 -33.33 6.06
C SER A 399 -5.65 -33.26 4.54
N PHE A 400 -5.31 -32.13 3.93
CA PHE A 400 -5.46 -31.92 2.49
C PHE A 400 -4.34 -31.08 1.90
N ARG A 401 -4.20 -31.18 0.58
CA ARG A 401 -3.36 -30.32 -0.25
C ARG A 401 -4.23 -29.47 -1.16
N LEU A 402 -3.87 -28.20 -1.29
CA LEU A 402 -4.43 -27.25 -2.23
C LEU A 402 -3.36 -26.93 -3.28
N GLN A 403 -3.71 -27.06 -4.55
CA GLN A 403 -2.87 -26.63 -5.68
C GLN A 403 -3.55 -25.46 -6.39
N CYS A 404 -2.79 -24.45 -6.80
CA CYS A 404 -3.28 -23.25 -7.46
C CYS A 404 -2.55 -23.01 -8.78
N LEU A 405 -3.32 -22.61 -9.80
CA LEU A 405 -2.86 -22.15 -11.10
C LEU A 405 -3.42 -20.76 -11.34
N GLN A 406 -2.55 -19.75 -11.37
CA GLN A 406 -2.92 -18.42 -11.85
C GLN A 406 -2.61 -18.31 -13.35
N THR A 407 -3.62 -17.94 -14.12
CA THR A 407 -3.50 -17.65 -15.55
C THR A 407 -2.86 -16.28 -15.81
N PRO A 408 -2.24 -16.04 -16.98
CA PRO A 408 -1.73 -14.72 -17.35
C PRO A 408 -2.79 -13.62 -17.36
N THR A 409 -4.07 -13.98 -17.54
CA THR A 409 -5.20 -13.05 -17.49
C THR A 409 -5.69 -12.74 -16.07
N GLY A 410 -5.05 -13.31 -15.03
CA GLY A 410 -5.33 -13.03 -13.62
C GLY A 410 -6.38 -13.92 -12.95
N ILE A 411 -7.02 -14.82 -13.71
CA ILE A 411 -7.97 -15.82 -13.20
C ILE A 411 -7.21 -16.91 -12.45
N LYS A 412 -7.71 -17.31 -11.28
CA LYS A 412 -7.08 -18.31 -10.41
C LYS A 412 -7.94 -19.55 -10.34
N PHE A 413 -7.34 -20.69 -10.62
CA PHE A 413 -7.93 -22.01 -10.48
C PHE A 413 -7.25 -22.68 -9.30
N PHE A 414 -8.01 -23.16 -8.33
CA PHE A 414 -7.42 -23.99 -7.29
C PHE A 414 -8.28 -25.19 -6.98
N ILE A 415 -7.62 -26.29 -6.65
CA ILE A 415 -8.25 -27.57 -6.32
C ILE A 415 -7.75 -28.00 -4.94
N THR A 416 -8.66 -28.47 -4.10
CA THR A 416 -8.33 -29.21 -2.88
C THR A 416 -8.35 -30.72 -3.17
N ALA A 417 -7.37 -31.44 -2.64
CA ALA A 417 -7.14 -32.86 -2.89
C ALA A 417 -6.56 -33.55 -1.66
N ALA A 418 -6.66 -34.88 -1.63
CA ALA A 418 -6.10 -35.70 -0.56
C ALA A 418 -4.56 -35.61 -0.58
N LEU A 419 -3.94 -35.80 0.57
CA LEU A 419 -2.48 -35.82 0.68
C LEU A 419 -1.88 -36.92 -0.22
N GLY A 420 -0.78 -36.59 -0.88
CA GLY A 420 -0.09 -37.51 -1.80
C GLY A 420 -0.77 -37.67 -3.17
N THR A 421 -1.82 -36.92 -3.50
CA THR A 421 -2.41 -36.91 -4.84
C THR A 421 -1.40 -36.40 -5.88
N PRO A 422 -1.00 -37.20 -6.88
CA PRO A 422 -0.04 -36.78 -7.90
C PRO A 422 -0.69 -35.89 -8.97
N ASP A 423 0.12 -35.23 -9.77
CA ASP A 423 -0.27 -34.58 -11.03
C ASP A 423 -1.37 -33.49 -10.93
N LEU A 424 -1.50 -32.82 -9.77
CA LEU A 424 -2.46 -31.73 -9.58
C LEU A 424 -2.23 -30.53 -10.51
N ASP A 425 -0.97 -30.26 -10.88
CA ASP A 425 -0.63 -29.21 -11.86
C ASP A 425 -1.22 -29.53 -13.25
N VAL A 426 -1.09 -30.78 -13.69
CA VAL A 426 -1.64 -31.27 -14.96
C VAL A 426 -3.16 -31.25 -14.91
N ALA A 427 -3.74 -31.59 -13.76
CA ALA A 427 -5.18 -31.52 -13.55
C ALA A 427 -5.70 -30.09 -13.70
N LEU A 428 -5.08 -29.11 -13.06
CA LEU A 428 -5.45 -27.70 -13.18
C LEU A 428 -5.30 -27.17 -14.61
N GLN A 429 -4.25 -27.58 -15.32
CA GLN A 429 -4.05 -27.20 -16.71
C GLN A 429 -5.14 -27.79 -17.62
N THR A 430 -5.53 -29.03 -17.39
CA THR A 430 -6.65 -29.67 -18.12
C THR A 430 -7.98 -28.96 -17.82
N VAL A 431 -8.22 -28.56 -16.58
CA VAL A 431 -9.41 -27.77 -16.20
C VAL A 431 -9.41 -26.40 -16.88
N TYR A 432 -8.24 -25.76 -16.99
CA TYR A 432 -8.10 -24.51 -17.71
C TYR A 432 -8.41 -24.67 -19.21
N GLU A 433 -7.96 -25.75 -19.86
CA GLU A 433 -8.33 -26.07 -21.25
C GLU A 433 -9.84 -26.25 -21.41
N LEU A 434 -10.49 -26.99 -20.50
CA LEU A 434 -11.96 -27.14 -20.49
C LEU A 434 -12.67 -25.79 -20.32
N TYR A 435 -12.13 -24.91 -19.47
CA TYR A 435 -12.67 -23.55 -19.28
C TYR A 435 -12.58 -22.74 -20.57
N VAL A 436 -11.42 -22.76 -21.25
CA VAL A 436 -11.24 -22.09 -22.54
C VAL A 436 -12.23 -22.64 -23.57
N ASP A 437 -12.37 -23.96 -23.66
CA ASP A 437 -13.17 -24.62 -24.70
C ASP A 437 -14.68 -24.47 -24.52
N TYR A 438 -15.19 -24.55 -23.28
CA TYR A 438 -16.63 -24.53 -23.02
C TYR A 438 -17.16 -23.19 -22.51
N VAL A 439 -16.32 -22.40 -21.85
CA VAL A 439 -16.73 -21.14 -21.21
C VAL A 439 -16.32 -19.94 -22.07
N LEU A 440 -15.05 -19.81 -22.44
CA LEU A 440 -14.59 -18.66 -23.23
C LEU A 440 -15.05 -18.70 -24.69
N LYS A 441 -15.21 -19.88 -25.28
CA LYS A 441 -15.79 -20.02 -26.64
C LYS A 441 -17.30 -19.86 -26.66
N ASN A 442 -17.97 -19.72 -25.51
CA ASN A 442 -19.40 -19.46 -25.46
C ASN A 442 -19.66 -17.95 -25.69
N PRO A 443 -20.27 -17.55 -26.82
CA PRO A 443 -20.49 -16.13 -27.13
C PRO A 443 -21.50 -15.45 -26.19
N PHE A 444 -22.23 -16.21 -25.38
CA PHE A 444 -23.19 -15.69 -24.40
C PHE A 444 -22.64 -15.65 -22.97
N TYR A 445 -21.38 -16.03 -22.76
CA TYR A 445 -20.75 -15.92 -21.47
C TYR A 445 -20.19 -14.51 -21.27
N GLU A 446 -20.68 -13.83 -20.23
CA GLU A 446 -20.11 -12.57 -19.77
C GLU A 446 -18.93 -12.84 -18.83
N LEU A 447 -17.78 -12.22 -19.13
CA LEU A 447 -16.59 -12.33 -18.29
C LEU A 447 -16.87 -11.84 -16.87
N GLU A 448 -16.14 -12.40 -15.90
CA GLU A 448 -16.26 -12.08 -14.47
C GLU A 448 -17.58 -12.53 -13.79
N MET A 449 -18.53 -13.07 -14.55
CA MET A 449 -19.82 -13.56 -14.02
C MET A 449 -19.78 -15.07 -13.68
N PRO A 450 -20.67 -15.56 -12.80
CA PRO A 450 -20.73 -16.97 -12.43
C PRO A 450 -20.92 -17.89 -13.65
N ILE A 451 -20.10 -18.93 -13.74
CA ILE A 451 -20.10 -19.87 -14.85
C ILE A 451 -21.29 -20.81 -14.70
N ARG A 452 -22.24 -20.72 -15.64
CA ARG A 452 -23.42 -21.60 -15.73
C ARG A 452 -23.41 -22.36 -17.06
N CYS A 453 -22.48 -23.30 -17.22
CA CYS A 453 -22.30 -24.07 -18.45
C CYS A 453 -22.41 -25.58 -18.18
N SER A 454 -23.48 -26.22 -18.66
CA SER A 454 -23.71 -27.66 -18.45
C SER A 454 -22.67 -28.55 -19.15
N LEU A 455 -22.18 -28.12 -20.32
CA LEU A 455 -21.11 -28.80 -21.06
C LEU A 455 -19.79 -28.77 -20.28
N PHE A 456 -19.45 -27.63 -19.67
CA PHE A 456 -18.29 -27.52 -18.79
C PHE A 456 -18.41 -28.49 -17.60
N ASN A 457 -19.57 -28.53 -16.92
CA ASN A 457 -19.78 -29.43 -15.79
C ASN A 457 -19.68 -30.91 -16.19
N THR A 458 -20.15 -31.27 -17.39
CA THR A 458 -20.09 -32.65 -17.91
C THR A 458 -18.67 -33.03 -18.31
N GLY A 459 -17.94 -32.11 -18.95
CA GLY A 459 -16.53 -32.27 -19.26
C GLY A 459 -15.68 -32.44 -18.00
N LEU A 460 -15.92 -31.61 -16.99
CA LEU A 460 -15.24 -31.67 -15.70
C LEU A 460 -15.53 -33.00 -14.98
N LYS A 461 -16.79 -33.44 -14.94
CA LYS A 461 -17.14 -34.75 -14.36
C LYS A 461 -16.41 -35.90 -15.06
N SER A 462 -16.41 -35.90 -16.40
CA SER A 462 -15.71 -36.92 -17.19
C SER A 462 -14.21 -36.92 -16.96
N PHE A 463 -13.62 -35.74 -16.72
CA PHE A 463 -12.22 -35.59 -16.35
C PHE A 463 -11.94 -36.15 -14.95
N VAL A 464 -12.74 -35.78 -13.95
CA VAL A 464 -12.58 -36.26 -12.55
C VAL A 464 -12.70 -37.78 -12.48
N ASP A 465 -13.68 -38.37 -13.17
CA ASP A 465 -13.88 -39.82 -13.19
C ASP A 465 -12.65 -40.54 -13.77
N LYS A 466 -12.05 -40.00 -14.84
CA LYS A 466 -10.80 -40.53 -15.42
C LYS A 466 -9.61 -40.34 -14.47
N PHE A 467 -9.47 -39.16 -13.88
CA PHE A 467 -8.39 -38.85 -12.96
C PHE A 467 -8.40 -39.78 -11.74
N ASN A 468 -9.57 -39.98 -11.12
CA ASN A 468 -9.71 -40.89 -9.98
C ASN A 468 -9.42 -42.35 -10.38
N LEU A 469 -9.82 -42.78 -11.59
CA LEU A 469 -9.54 -44.13 -12.10
C LEU A 469 -8.04 -44.37 -12.34
N GLU A 470 -7.35 -43.41 -12.96
CA GLU A 470 -5.92 -43.51 -13.25
C GLU A 470 -5.07 -43.44 -11.99
N SER A 471 -5.42 -42.55 -11.06
CA SER A 471 -4.67 -42.39 -9.83
C SER A 471 -4.90 -43.56 -8.85
N SER A 472 -6.07 -44.20 -8.88
CA SER A 472 -6.31 -45.46 -8.16
C SER A 472 -5.44 -46.62 -8.66
N ARG A 473 -5.12 -46.66 -9.96
CA ARG A 473 -4.23 -47.67 -10.56
C ARG A 473 -2.76 -47.47 -10.21
N ARG A 474 -2.37 -46.27 -9.80
CA ARG A 474 -0.99 -45.91 -9.44
C ARG A 474 -0.69 -46.06 -7.95
N ARG A 475 -1.66 -46.43 -7.09
CA ARG A 475 -1.38 -46.73 -5.68
C ARG A 475 -0.43 -47.95 -5.57
N PRO A 476 0.71 -47.84 -4.88
CA PRO A 476 1.45 -49.03 -4.47
C PRO A 476 0.53 -49.87 -3.57
N GLN A 477 0.42 -51.18 -3.82
CA GLN A 477 -0.18 -52.08 -2.84
C GLN A 477 0.74 -52.17 -1.63
N THR A 478 0.57 -51.27 -0.66
CA THR A 478 1.15 -51.46 0.67
C THR A 478 0.30 -52.51 1.37
N SER A 479 0.90 -53.69 1.52
CA SER A 479 0.39 -54.82 2.31
C SER A 479 -0.14 -54.36 3.66
N SER A 480 -1.31 -54.89 4.00
CA SER A 480 -1.91 -54.87 5.34
C SER A 480 -0.86 -55.09 6.44
N GLY A 481 -0.60 -54.04 7.21
CA GLY A 481 0.24 -54.07 8.40
C GLY A 481 -0.30 -53.02 9.34
N THR A 482 -1.14 -53.45 10.27
CA THR A 482 -1.59 -52.72 11.44
C THR A 482 -0.38 -52.10 12.13
N ASP A 483 -0.36 -50.78 12.29
CA ASP A 483 0.33 -50.16 13.43
C ASP A 483 -0.36 -48.85 13.77
N VAL A 484 -1.19 -48.96 14.80
CA VAL A 484 -1.76 -47.86 15.57
C VAL A 484 -0.63 -47.32 16.45
N PHE A 485 -0.29 -46.05 16.33
CA PHE A 485 0.48 -45.36 17.36
C PHE A 485 -0.29 -44.11 17.81
N TYR A 486 -0.54 -44.11 19.12
CA TYR A 486 -1.24 -43.10 19.92
C TYR A 486 -0.56 -41.73 19.92
#